data_AF-A0A2M7CV67-F1
#
_entry.id   AF-A0A2M7CV67-F1
#
_cell.length_a   1.000
_cell.length_b   1.000
_cell.length_c   1.000
_cell.angle_alpha   90.00
_cell.angle_beta   90.00
_cell.angle_gamma   90.00
#
_symmetry.space_group_name_H-M   'P 1'
#
loop_
_entity.id
_entity.type
_entity.pdbx_description
1 polymer ?
#
loop_
_entity_poly.entity_id
_entity_poly.type
_entity_poly.pdbx_seq_one_letter_code
_entity_poly.pdbx_strand_id
1 'polypeptide(L)' 'MIYNALQLIAQAATEGIPFILTEDRNTLSKYVERAMSAGTCQCWAVLLTDGFDAAWFNNGQKVLPLKTSDGEAPAP' A
#
# COMPACT_ATOMS: atom_id res chain seq x y z
N MET A 1 -2.32 -0.74 -23.29
CA MET A 1 -2.19 -2.00 -22.53
C MET A 1 -3.24 -2.02 -21.41
N ILE A 2 -4.50 -2.36 -21.71
CA ILE A 2 -5.59 -2.37 -20.70
C ILE A 2 -5.81 -3.79 -20.15
N TYR A 3 -5.45 -4.83 -20.93
CA TYR A 3 -5.66 -6.24 -20.60
C TYR A 3 -4.98 -6.66 -19.27
N ASN A 4 -3.76 -6.18 -19.04
CA ASN A 4 -2.98 -6.55 -17.86
C ASN A 4 -3.60 -6.01 -16.57
N ALA A 5 -4.29 -4.86 -16.61
CA ALA A 5 -4.87 -4.26 -15.42
C ALA A 5 -6.01 -5.10 -14.83
N LEU A 6 -6.86 -5.65 -15.70
CA LEU A 6 -7.97 -6.50 -15.27
C LEU A 6 -7.46 -7.83 -14.69
N GLN A 7 -6.43 -8.42 -15.31
CA GLN A 7 -5.81 -9.65 -14.80
C GLN A 7 -5.17 -9.44 -13.43
N LEU A 8 -4.46 -8.32 -13.23
CA LEU A 8 -3.89 -7.96 -11.92
C LEU A 8 -4.95 -7.76 -10.84
N ILE A 9 -6.07 -7.11 -11.16
CA ILE A 9 -7.20 -6.95 -10.22
C ILE A 9 -7.83 -8.30 -9.88
N ALA A 10 -8.06 -9.16 -10.88
CA ALA A 10 -8.63 -10.49 -10.66
C ALA A 10 -7.70 -11.37 -9.81
N GLN A 11 -6.40 -11.31 -10.06
CA GLN A 11 -5.40 -12.01 -9.27
C GLN A 11 -5.38 -11.49 -7.84
N ALA A 12 -5.37 -10.17 -7.64
CA ALA A 12 -5.41 -9.58 -6.31
C ALA A 12 -6.66 -9.97 -5.53
N ALA A 13 -7.82 -10.03 -6.19
CA ALA A 13 -9.06 -10.49 -5.57
C ALA A 13 -9.00 -11.98 -5.18
N THR A 14 -8.40 -12.81 -6.03
CA THR A 14 -8.31 -14.28 -5.82
C THR A 14 -7.30 -14.64 -4.73
N GLU A 15 -6.17 -13.95 -4.70
CA GLU A 15 -5.07 -14.21 -3.76
C GLU A 15 -5.19 -13.40 -2.47
N GLY A 16 -6.20 -12.53 -2.36
CA GLY A 16 -6.40 -11.67 -1.19
C GLY A 16 -5.30 -10.63 -1.03
N ILE A 17 -4.72 -10.14 -2.15
CA ILE A 17 -3.69 -9.10 -2.13
C ILE A 17 -4.35 -7.74 -1.84
N PRO A 18 -4.03 -7.10 -0.71
CA PRO A 18 -4.70 -5.88 -0.30
C PRO A 18 -4.21 -4.63 -1.06
N PHE A 19 -2.98 -4.62 -1.59
CA PHE A 19 -2.41 -3.42 -2.20
C PHE A 19 -1.75 -3.73 -3.54
N ILE A 20 -2.03 -2.88 -4.54
CA ILE A 20 -1.35 -2.89 -5.84
C ILE A 20 -0.54 -1.60 -5.94
N LEU A 21 0.78 -1.73 -5.98
CA LEU A 21 1.69 -0.61 -6.20
C LEU A 21 1.76 -0.29 -7.69
N THR A 22 1.59 0.97 -8.07
CA THR A 22 1.65 1.39 -9.46
C THR A 22 2.17 2.81 -9.65
N GLU A 23 2.82 3.07 -10.78
CA GLU A 23 3.15 4.42 -11.25
C GLU A 23 2.04 4.97 -12.16
N ASP A 24 1.08 4.13 -12.58
CA ASP A 24 0.01 4.50 -13.51
C ASP A 24 -1.19 5.14 -12.79
N ARG A 25 -1.26 6.47 -12.86
CA ARG A 25 -2.38 7.29 -12.32
C ARG A 25 -3.66 7.20 -13.15
N ASN A 26 -3.60 6.64 -14.37
CA ASN A 26 -4.70 6.78 -15.32
C ASN A 26 -5.51 5.52 -15.53
N THR A 27 -4.86 4.37 -15.72
CA THR A 27 -5.57 3.15 -16.12
C THR A 27 -5.76 2.24 -14.92
N LEU A 28 -4.68 1.68 -14.39
CA LEU A 28 -4.76 0.65 -13.34
C LEU A 28 -5.43 1.17 -12.07
N SER A 29 -5.00 2.34 -11.58
CA SER A 29 -5.56 2.98 -10.38
C SER A 29 -7.08 3.19 -10.47
N LYS A 30 -7.58 3.74 -11.58
CA LYS A 30 -9.03 3.96 -11.77
C LYS A 30 -9.82 2.65 -11.86
N TYR A 31 -9.27 1.61 -12.49
CA TYR A 31 -9.95 0.31 -12.55
C TYR A 31 -9.99 -0.39 -11.18
N VAL A 32 -8.91 -0.30 -10.40
CA VAL A 32 -8.86 -0.81 -9.02
C VAL A 32 -9.89 -0.08 -8.15
N GLU A 33 -9.93 1.25 -8.19
CA GLU A 33 -10.92 2.05 -7.44
C GLU A 33 -12.36 1.69 -7.80
N ARG A 34 -12.64 1.49 -9.09
CA ARG A 34 -13.97 1.06 -9.56
C ARG A 34 -14.32 -0.34 -9.07
N ALA A 35 -13.39 -1.28 -9.14
CA ALA A 35 -13.60 -2.65 -8.70
C ALA A 35 -13.82 -2.72 -7.17
N MET A 36 -13.06 -1.93 -6.41
CA MET A 36 -13.24 -1.81 -4.97
C MET A 36 -14.59 -1.18 -4.62
N SER A 37 -14.97 -0.08 -5.29
CA SER A 37 -16.25 0.61 -5.07
C SER A 37 -17.46 -0.26 -5.44
N ALA A 38 -17.30 -1.18 -6.41
CA ALA A 38 -18.31 -2.16 -6.78
C ALA A 38 -18.39 -3.36 -5.82
N GLY A 39 -17.49 -3.45 -4.83
CA GLY A 39 -17.39 -4.59 -3.90
C GLY A 39 -16.80 -5.86 -4.54
N THR A 40 -16.20 -5.74 -5.72
CA THR A 40 -15.64 -6.88 -6.47
C THR A 40 -14.26 -7.30 -5.94
N CYS A 41 -13.53 -6.40 -5.29
CA CYS A 41 -12.26 -6.70 -4.65
C CYS A 41 -12.05 -5.86 -3.38
N GLN A 42 -11.19 -6.33 -2.49
CA GLN A 42 -10.70 -5.58 -1.33
C GLN A 42 -9.24 -5.17 -1.55
N CYS A 43 -8.95 -4.56 -2.71
CA CYS A 43 -7.60 -4.08 -3.02
C CYS A 43 -7.56 -2.57 -3.29
N TRP A 44 -6.49 -1.92 -2.83
CA TRP A 44 -6.24 -0.50 -3.03
C TRP A 44 -5.09 -0.30 -4.01
N ALA A 45 -5.25 0.65 -4.93
CA ALA A 45 -4.14 1.10 -5.77
C ALA A 45 -3.35 2.17 -5.01
N VAL A 46 -2.05 1.96 -4.92
CA VAL A 46 -1.12 2.89 -4.27
C VAL A 46 -0.19 3.45 -5.34
N LEU A 47 -0.25 4.76 -5.52
CA LEU A 47 0.57 5.50 -6.47
C LEU A 47 1.95 5.74 -5.88
N LEU A 48 2.99 5.15 -6.47
CA LEU A 48 4.37 5.36 -6.02
C LEU A 48 4.81 6.82 -6.13
N THR A 49 4.19 7.58 -7.04
CA THR A 49 4.40 9.04 -7.16
C THR A 49 3.91 9.84 -5.96
N ASP A 50 2.98 9.30 -5.18
CA ASP A 50 2.44 9.96 -3.99
C ASP A 50 3.32 9.72 -2.75
N GLY A 51 4.47 9.05 -2.95
CA GLY A 51 5.38 8.60 -1.90
C GLY A 51 5.13 7.14 -1.54
N PHE A 52 6.04 6.57 -0.75
CA PHE A 52 5.88 5.23 -0.18
C PHE A 52 5.92 5.37 1.35
N ASP A 53 4.86 4.92 2.04
CA ASP A 53 4.83 4.84 3.49
C ASP A 53 4.57 3.39 3.91
N ALA A 54 5.51 2.79 4.64
CA ALA A 54 5.37 1.44 5.17
C ALA A 54 4.15 1.29 6.10
N ALA A 55 3.66 2.40 6.67
CA ALA A 55 2.45 2.42 7.47
C ALA A 55 1.21 1.94 6.70
N TRP A 56 1.16 2.08 5.37
CA TRP A 56 0.04 1.60 4.55
C TRP A 56 -0.19 0.11 4.66
N PHE A 57 0.87 -0.67 4.84
CA PHE A 57 0.80 -2.12 5.01
C PHE A 57 0.57 -2.56 6.45
N ASN A 58 0.61 -1.62 7.41
CA ASN A 58 0.45 -1.87 8.84
C ASN A 58 -0.80 -1.18 9.41
N ASN A 59 -1.92 -1.22 8.67
CA ASN A 59 -3.17 -0.54 9.05
C ASN A 59 -3.01 0.95 9.40
N GLY A 60 -2.06 1.65 8.77
CA GLY A 60 -1.74 3.05 9.05
C GLY A 60 -0.86 3.28 10.29
N GLN A 61 -0.39 2.23 10.97
CA GLN A 61 0.48 2.36 12.14
C GLN A 61 1.93 2.63 11.73
N LYS A 62 2.46 3.76 12.20
CA LYS A 62 3.88 4.10 12.07
C LYS A 62 4.67 3.49 13.23
N VAL A 63 5.79 2.83 12.92
CA VAL A 63 6.75 2.40 13.93
C VAL A 63 7.32 3.66 14.59
N LEU A 64 7.07 3.84 15.88
CA LEU A 64 7.70 4.90 16.64
C LEU A 64 9.15 4.52 16.88
N PRO A 65 10.13 5.36 16.52
CA PRO A 65 11.51 5.12 16.92
C PRO A 65 11.56 5.17 18.45
N LEU A 66 11.88 4.03 19.06
CA LEU A 66 12.14 3.96 20.50
C LEU A 66 13.29 4.92 20.79
N LYS A 67 13.02 5.94 21.58
CA LYS A 67 14.03 6.87 22.07
C LYS A 67 14.88 6.08 23.06
N THR A 68 16.01 5.53 22.63
CA THR A 68 16.97 4.94 23.56
C THR A 68 17.48 6.06 24.44
N SER A 69 16.90 6.20 25.63
CA SER A 69 17.44 7.06 26.68
C SER A 69 18.62 6.32 27.32
N ASP A 70 19.69 6.12 26.57
CA ASP A 70 21.00 5.81 27.15
C ASP A 70 21.61 7.14 27.61
N GLY A 71 20.99 7.69 28.64
CA GLY A 71 21.59 8.68 29.51
C GLY A 71 22.23 7.97 30.69
N GLU A 72 23.28 7.19 30.45
CA GLU A 72 24.18 6.74 31.51
C GLU A 72 25.59 7.16 31.10
N ALA A 73 25.95 8.39 31.49
CA ALA A 73 27.34 8.81 31.50
C ALA A 73 28.01 8.08 32.69
N PRO A 74 29.03 7.24 32.49
CA PRO A 74 29.83 6.80 33.62
C PRO A 74 30.71 7.97 34.06
N ALA A 75 30.45 8.48 35.27
CA ALA A 75 31.38 9.29 36.04
C ALA A 75 31.51 8.67 37.44
N PRO A 76 32.62 8.87 38.17
CA PRO A 76 33.94 9.39 37.79
C PRO A 76 34.99 8.29 37.51
#